data_AF-A0A2T1LTG8-F1
#
_entry.id   AF-A0A2T1LTG8-F1
#
_cell.length_a   1.000
_cell.length_b   1.000
_cell.length_c   1.000
_cell.angle_alpha   90.00
_cell.angle_beta   90.00
_cell.angle_gamma   90.00
#
_symmetry.space_group_name_H-M   'P 1'
#
loop_
_entity.id
_entity.type
_entity.pdbx_description
1 polymer ?
#
loop_
_entity_poly.entity_id
_entity_poly.type
_entity_poly.pdbx_seq_one_letter_code
_entity_poly.pdbx_strand_id
1 'polypeptide(L)'
;MMIMKIPQCDRCYFFSHQLYFVCVVHPEGVNTDHCLDFRPDPETVEESNELWAPEGYSWYGDDLIENRLSRHTTQEQLEILDTHPFFTGTCPNCGHQFETSPPPHSPWHCSRCGFLDEPIL
;
A
#
# COMPACT_ATOMS: atom_id res chain seq x y z
N MET A 1 -24.40 0.27 -35.13
CA MET A 1 -23.97 1.51 -34.46
C MET A 1 -22.83 1.12 -33.54
N MET A 2 -21.62 1.67 -33.74
CA MET A 2 -20.45 1.30 -32.96
C MET A 2 -20.24 2.37 -31.89
N ILE A 3 -20.39 1.99 -30.63
CA ILE A 3 -20.20 2.88 -29.49
C ILE A 3 -18.71 3.20 -29.37
N MET A 4 -18.34 4.48 -29.33
CA MET A 4 -16.95 4.93 -29.28
C MET A 4 -16.60 5.53 -27.92
N LYS A 5 -16.15 4.66 -27.01
CA LYS A 5 -15.67 5.04 -25.69
C LYS A 5 -14.18 5.36 -25.74
N ILE A 6 -13.82 6.60 -25.40
CA ILE A 6 -12.41 7.04 -25.25
C ILE A 6 -11.92 6.83 -23.80
N PRO A 7 -10.61 6.74 -23.53
CA PRO A 7 -10.08 6.41 -22.20
C PRO A 7 -10.54 7.35 -21.07
N GLN A 8 -10.72 8.64 -21.36
CA GLN A 8 -11.18 9.62 -20.37
C GLN A 8 -12.66 9.46 -19.97
N CYS A 9 -13.44 8.64 -20.68
CA CYS A 9 -14.85 8.43 -20.34
C CYS A 9 -15.03 7.80 -18.95
N ASP A 10 -14.17 6.87 -18.55
CA ASP A 10 -14.27 6.17 -17.25
C ASP A 10 -14.05 7.07 -16.03
N ARG A 11 -13.47 8.24 -16.24
CA ARG A 11 -13.13 9.21 -15.18
C ARG A 11 -13.99 10.48 -15.30
N CYS A 12 -15.00 10.44 -16.15
CA CYS A 12 -15.85 11.58 -16.42
C CYS A 12 -17.07 11.57 -15.49
N TYR A 13 -17.39 12.70 -14.88
CA TYR A 13 -18.57 12.91 -14.04
C TYR A 13 -19.90 12.50 -14.72
N PHE A 14 -19.92 12.52 -16.05
CA PHE A 14 -21.11 12.16 -16.84
C PHE A 14 -21.15 10.69 -17.27
N PHE A 15 -20.16 9.88 -16.90
CA PHE A 15 -20.09 8.47 -17.29
C PHE A 15 -21.31 7.72 -16.78
N SER A 16 -21.96 6.95 -17.66
CA SER A 16 -23.28 6.38 -17.36
C SER A 16 -23.22 5.09 -16.52
N HIS A 17 -22.06 4.41 -16.50
CA HIS A 17 -21.89 3.04 -16.02
C HIS A 17 -22.85 2.01 -16.65
N GLN A 18 -23.53 2.35 -17.74
CA GLN A 18 -24.46 1.47 -18.45
C GLN A 18 -23.78 0.84 -19.67
N LEU A 19 -24.18 -0.39 -20.00
CA LEU A 19 -23.64 -1.12 -21.16
C LEU A 19 -24.08 -0.52 -22.51
N TYR A 20 -25.18 0.22 -22.53
CA TYR A 20 -25.84 0.64 -23.77
C TYR A 20 -25.44 2.04 -24.24
N PHE A 21 -24.89 2.88 -23.36
CA PHE A 21 -24.50 4.27 -23.70
C PHE A 21 -23.25 4.70 -22.92
N VAL A 22 -22.39 5.53 -23.51
CA VAL A 22 -21.11 5.96 -22.90
C VAL A 22 -21.33 6.93 -21.74
N CYS A 23 -21.97 8.07 -21.99
CA CYS A 23 -22.24 9.09 -20.98
C CYS A 23 -23.57 9.78 -21.26
N VAL A 24 -24.08 10.55 -20.29
CA VAL A 24 -25.37 11.26 -20.42
C VAL A 24 -25.33 12.32 -21.54
N VAL A 25 -24.18 12.92 -21.79
CA VAL A 25 -24.00 13.98 -22.80
C VAL A 25 -23.83 13.40 -24.20
N HIS A 26 -23.05 12.30 -24.33
CA HIS A 26 -22.74 11.62 -25.59
C HIS A 26 -23.09 10.14 -25.47
N PRO A 27 -24.36 9.74 -25.67
CA PRO A 27 -24.78 8.35 -25.49
C PRO A 27 -24.03 7.36 -26.39
N GLU A 28 -23.65 7.78 -27.60
CA GLU A 28 -22.90 6.94 -28.56
C GLU A 28 -21.38 7.10 -28.45
N GLY A 29 -20.92 8.02 -27.60
CA GLY A 29 -19.52 8.44 -27.56
C GLY A 29 -19.18 9.54 -28.57
N VAL A 30 -17.90 9.88 -28.66
CA VAL A 30 -17.39 10.96 -29.53
C VAL A 30 -16.50 10.41 -30.63
N ASN A 31 -16.45 11.09 -31.78
CA ASN A 31 -15.63 10.69 -32.93
C ASN A 31 -14.20 11.27 -32.91
N THR A 32 -13.81 11.87 -31.79
CA THR A 32 -12.53 12.53 -31.57
C THR A 32 -11.72 11.76 -30.53
N ASP A 33 -10.42 12.03 -30.47
CA ASP A 33 -9.50 11.50 -29.45
C ASP A 33 -9.72 12.13 -28.06
N HIS A 34 -10.35 13.30 -28.00
CA HIS A 34 -10.71 14.01 -26.77
C HIS A 34 -12.17 14.50 -26.81
N CYS A 35 -12.84 14.49 -25.65
CA CYS A 35 -14.19 15.03 -25.48
C CYS A 35 -14.15 16.43 -24.86
N LEU A 36 -14.79 17.40 -25.51
CA LEU A 36 -14.88 18.80 -25.04
C LEU A 36 -15.74 18.94 -23.77
N ASP A 37 -16.66 18.01 -23.54
CA ASP A 37 -17.56 17.99 -22.38
C ASP A 37 -17.00 17.16 -21.21
N PHE A 38 -15.74 16.72 -21.30
CA PHE A 38 -15.10 15.98 -20.21
C PHE A 38 -15.04 16.83 -18.95
N ARG A 39 -15.52 16.26 -17.84
CA ARG A 39 -15.36 16.80 -16.49
C ARG A 39 -14.87 15.68 -15.59
N PRO A 40 -13.74 15.84 -14.88
CA PRO A 40 -13.28 14.80 -13.97
C PRO A 40 -14.34 14.54 -12.90
N ASP A 41 -14.63 13.27 -12.65
CA ASP A 41 -15.49 12.87 -11.53
C ASP A 41 -14.73 13.05 -10.22
N PRO A 42 -15.22 13.87 -9.26
CA PRO A 42 -14.58 14.09 -7.97
C PRO A 42 -14.37 12.80 -7.17
N GLU A 43 -15.17 11.75 -7.39
CA GLU A 43 -15.00 10.44 -6.73
C GLU A 43 -13.91 9.58 -7.40
N THR A 44 -13.50 9.92 -8.64
CA THR A 44 -12.39 9.26 -9.36
C THR A 44 -11.08 10.02 -9.27
N VAL A 45 -11.08 11.19 -8.62
CA VAL A 45 -9.85 11.88 -8.26
C VAL A 45 -9.22 11.01 -7.18
N GLU A 46 -8.12 10.36 -7.54
CA GLU A 46 -7.25 9.57 -6.67
C GLU A 46 -6.59 10.47 -5.59
N GLU A 47 -7.39 11.22 -4.83
CA GLU A 47 -6.98 11.71 -3.51
C GLU A 47 -7.03 10.50 -2.58
N SER A 48 -5.91 9.78 -2.58
CA SER A 48 -5.49 8.72 -1.67
C SER A 48 -6.57 7.72 -1.24
N ASN A 49 -6.37 6.45 -1.62
CA ASN A 49 -6.96 5.27 -0.95
C ASN A 49 -6.59 5.16 0.56
N GLU A 50 -6.26 6.26 1.23
CA GLU A 50 -6.12 6.34 2.67
C GLU A 50 -7.53 6.31 3.26
N LEU A 51 -8.03 5.09 3.46
CA LEU A 51 -9.19 4.86 4.31
C LEU A 51 -8.98 5.63 5.61
N TRP A 52 -9.91 6.54 5.91
CA TRP A 52 -9.84 7.33 7.14
C TRP A 52 -9.71 6.41 8.36
N ALA A 53 -8.76 6.71 9.24
CA ALA A 53 -8.58 6.01 10.52
C ALA A 53 -8.49 7.03 11.67
N PRO A 54 -9.08 6.73 12.84
CA PRO A 54 -8.93 7.57 14.02
C PRO A 54 -7.46 7.61 14.51
N GLU A 55 -7.10 8.64 15.26
CA GLU A 55 -5.75 8.76 15.84
C GLU A 55 -5.40 7.52 16.67
N GLY A 56 -4.23 6.93 16.39
CA GLY A 56 -3.78 5.70 17.03
C GLY A 56 -4.29 4.42 16.40
N TYR A 57 -4.92 4.45 15.22
CA TYR A 57 -5.35 3.26 14.50
C TYR A 57 -4.82 3.24 13.06
N SER A 58 -4.77 2.06 12.45
CA SER A 58 -4.42 1.87 11.04
C SER A 58 -5.15 0.67 10.45
N TRP A 59 -5.48 0.75 9.17
CA TRP A 59 -6.12 -0.34 8.44
C TRP A 59 -5.10 -1.39 8.00
N TYR A 60 -5.39 -2.67 8.26
CA TYR A 60 -4.64 -3.81 7.75
C TYR A 60 -5.62 -4.75 7.05
N GLY A 61 -5.69 -4.67 5.71
CA GLY A 61 -6.76 -5.31 4.96
C GLY A 61 -8.11 -4.66 5.28
N ASP A 62 -9.09 -5.46 5.68
CA ASP A 62 -10.43 -5.01 6.06
C ASP A 62 -10.59 -4.75 7.58
N ASP A 63 -9.50 -4.90 8.35
CA ASP A 63 -9.51 -4.75 9.80
C ASP A 63 -8.86 -3.43 10.24
N LEU A 64 -9.54 -2.69 11.12
CA LEU A 64 -8.99 -1.52 11.80
C LEU A 64 -8.26 -1.96 13.08
N ILE A 65 -6.94 -1.81 13.11
CA ILE A 65 -6.09 -2.27 14.21
C ILE A 65 -5.57 -1.08 15.01
N GLU A 66 -5.61 -1.18 16.33
CA GLU A 66 -4.95 -0.23 17.23
C GLU A 66 -3.44 -0.26 17.01
N ASN A 67 -2.85 0.91 16.75
CA ASN A 67 -1.42 1.06 16.61
C ASN A 67 -0.77 0.66 17.93
N ARG A 68 -0.01 -0.44 17.92
CA ARG A 68 0.80 -0.79 19.09
C ARG A 68 1.72 0.37 19.41
N LEU A 69 1.68 0.82 20.66
CA LEU A 69 2.61 1.81 21.19
C LEU A 69 4.04 1.28 21.00
N SER A 70 4.67 1.68 19.91
CA SER A 70 6.07 1.38 19.68
C SER A 70 6.88 2.50 20.29
N ARG A 71 7.92 2.15 21.04
CA ARG A 71 8.96 3.12 21.42
C ARG A 71 9.77 3.61 20.21
N HIS A 72 9.64 2.92 19.08
CA HIS A 72 10.38 3.19 17.86
C HIS A 72 9.57 4.11 16.95
N THR A 73 10.24 5.09 16.37
CA THR A 73 9.72 5.89 15.26
C THR A 73 9.47 5.01 14.04
N THR A 74 8.66 5.49 13.08
CA THR A 74 8.41 4.76 11.82
C THR A 74 9.72 4.40 11.10
N GLN A 75 10.71 5.30 11.10
CA GLN A 75 12.00 5.04 10.46
C GLN A 75 12.80 3.95 11.16
N GLU A 76 12.84 3.94 12.49
CA GLU A 76 13.49 2.89 13.27
C GLU A 76 12.78 1.54 13.08
N GLN A 77 11.46 1.53 12.95
CA GLN A 77 10.70 0.31 12.64
C GLN A 77 11.08 -0.26 11.27
N LEU A 78 11.20 0.60 10.25
CA LEU A 78 11.66 0.19 8.92
C LEU A 78 13.09 -0.36 8.98
N GLU A 79 13.98 0.30 9.73
CA GLU A 79 15.35 -0.18 9.93
C GLU A 79 15.37 -1.55 10.61
N ILE A 80 14.52 -1.80 11.61
CA ILE A 80 14.38 -3.12 12.24
C ILE A 80 13.93 -4.17 11.21
N LEU A 81 12.94 -3.87 10.37
CA LEU A 81 12.47 -4.79 9.33
C LEU A 81 13.58 -5.16 8.33
N ASP A 82 14.42 -4.18 7.98
CA ASP A 82 15.47 -4.35 6.97
C ASP A 82 16.78 -4.93 7.53
N THR A 83 17.00 -4.88 8.84
CA THR A 83 18.30 -5.26 9.45
C THR A 83 18.20 -6.40 10.46
N HIS A 84 17.08 -6.56 11.15
CA HIS A 84 17.00 -7.49 12.27
C HIS A 84 16.95 -8.96 11.78
N PRO A 85 17.77 -9.87 12.35
CA PRO A 85 17.85 -11.26 11.91
C PRO A 85 16.53 -12.03 11.89
N PHE A 86 15.57 -11.67 12.74
CA PHE A 86 14.22 -12.24 12.73
C PHE A 86 13.49 -12.04 11.39
N PHE A 87 13.69 -10.90 10.73
CA PHE A 87 13.03 -10.59 9.46
C PHE A 87 13.91 -10.98 8.27
N THR A 88 15.22 -10.71 8.36
CA THR A 88 16.14 -10.90 7.22
C THR A 88 16.75 -12.30 7.16
N GLY A 89 16.79 -13.03 8.28
CA GLY A 89 17.54 -14.28 8.40
C GLY A 89 19.07 -14.10 8.32
N THR A 90 19.57 -12.87 8.41
CA THR A 90 21.01 -12.55 8.27
C THR A 90 21.50 -11.65 9.39
N CYS A 91 22.79 -11.74 9.72
CA CYS A 91 23.41 -10.87 10.70
C CYS A 91 23.64 -9.47 10.10
N PRO A 92 23.15 -8.40 10.72
CA PRO A 92 23.28 -7.04 10.18
C PRO A 92 24.74 -6.56 10.10
N ASN A 93 25.64 -7.08 10.94
CA ASN A 93 27.01 -6.61 11.01
C ASN A 93 27.96 -7.32 10.02
N CYS A 94 27.74 -8.60 9.72
CA CYS A 94 28.65 -9.39 8.87
C CYS A 94 27.98 -10.11 7.70
N GLY A 95 26.66 -9.99 7.56
CA GLY A 95 25.89 -10.64 6.49
C GLY A 95 25.79 -12.17 6.61
N HIS A 96 26.21 -12.75 7.74
CA HIS A 96 26.12 -14.19 7.93
C HIS A 96 24.66 -14.65 7.98
N GLN A 97 24.29 -15.58 7.12
CA GLN A 97 22.97 -16.20 7.11
C GLN A 97 22.82 -17.19 8.26
N PHE A 98 21.75 -17.04 9.04
CA PHE A 98 21.41 -17.97 10.12
C PHE A 98 20.72 -19.21 9.52
N GLU A 99 21.17 -20.41 9.89
CA GLU A 99 20.57 -21.66 9.42
C GLU A 99 19.23 -21.97 10.12
N THR A 100 19.08 -21.50 11.36
CA THR A 100 17.89 -21.72 12.19
C THR A 100 17.59 -20.48 13.03
N SER A 101 16.31 -20.16 13.19
CA SER A 101 15.86 -19.15 14.14
C SER A 101 15.98 -19.66 15.58
N PRO A 102 16.43 -18.82 16.53
CA PRO A 102 16.42 -19.17 17.94
C PRO A 102 14.97 -19.30 18.46
N PRO A 103 14.75 -19.96 19.60
CA PRO A 103 13.43 -20.03 20.23
C PRO A 103 12.86 -18.64 20.52
N PRO A 104 11.52 -18.49 20.65
CA PRO A 104 10.90 -17.24 21.07
C PRO A 104 11.55 -16.70 22.35
N HIS A 105 11.76 -15.38 22.41
CA HIS A 105 12.40 -14.67 23.53
C HIS A 105 13.90 -14.98 23.76
N SER A 106 14.53 -15.78 22.91
CA SER A 106 15.99 -15.97 22.96
C SER A 106 16.69 -14.87 22.16
N PRO A 107 17.82 -14.34 22.65
CA PRO A 107 18.57 -13.32 21.94
C PRO A 107 19.17 -13.88 20.63
N TRP A 108 19.30 -13.01 19.62
CA TRP A 108 20.00 -13.36 18.39
C TRP A 108 21.49 -13.21 18.61
N HIS A 109 22.23 -14.31 18.49
CA HIS A 109 23.68 -14.31 18.65
C HIS A 109 24.37 -14.78 17.37
N CYS A 110 25.23 -13.94 16.79
CA CYS A 110 26.02 -14.29 15.61
C CYS A 110 27.37 -14.88 16.00
N SER A 111 27.60 -16.16 15.64
CA SER A 111 28.86 -16.87 15.90
C SER A 111 30.06 -16.34 15.10
N ARG A 112 29.84 -15.56 14.03
CA ARG A 112 30.91 -15.01 13.17
C ARG A 112 31.52 -13.74 13.71
N CYS A 113 30.69 -12.78 14.12
CA CYS A 113 31.13 -11.43 14.49
C CYS A 113 30.76 -11.04 15.93
N GLY A 114 30.13 -11.94 16.70
CA GLY A 114 29.73 -11.68 18.09
C GLY A 114 28.59 -10.68 18.24
N PHE A 115 27.81 -10.42 17.19
CA PHE A 115 26.60 -9.61 17.29
C PHE A 115 25.62 -10.26 18.30
N LEU A 116 25.07 -9.46 19.19
CA LEU A 116 24.08 -9.86 20.18
C LEU A 116 22.92 -8.87 20.13
N ASP A 117 21.74 -9.36 19.79
CA ASP A 117 20.51 -8.58 19.84
C ASP A 117 19.73 -8.91 21.11
N GLU A 118 19.44 -7.89 21.91
CA GLU A 118 18.53 -8.04 23.04
C GLU A 118 17.09 -8.20 22.51
N PRO A 119 16.27 -9.06 23.14
CA PRO A 119 14.92 -9.29 22.67
C PRO A 119 14.13 -7.98 22.63
N ILE A 120 13.56 -7.67 21.46
CA ILE A 120 12.65 -6.54 21.27
C ILE A 120 11.35 -6.86 22.04
N LEU A 121 11.31 -6.51 23.32
CA LEU A 121 10.09 -6.47 24.14
C LEU A 121 9.41 -5.11 24.00
#